data_AF-A0A7H4M8X3-F1
#
_entry.id   AF-A0A7H4M8X3-F1
#
_cell.length_a   1.000
_cell.length_b   1.000
_cell.length_c   1.000
_cell.angle_alpha   90.00
_cell.angle_beta   90.00
_cell.angle_gamma   90.00
#
_symmetry.space_group_name_H-M   'P 1'
#
loop_
_entity.id
_entity.type
_entity.pdbx_description
1 polymer ?
#
loop_
_entity_poly.entity_id
_entity_poly.type
_entity_poly.pdbx_seq_one_letter_code
_entity_poly.pdbx_strand_id
1 'polypeptide(L)'
;MTRSCVIWKPALAICANWKTVVRRSSNPSLKQGKLTDALEKAITSTLSKTELEDLYLPYKPKRRTRGQIAIEAGLEPLADLLWNEPAHDPEAEAAKYINADNGIADSKAALDGARYILMERFAEDAALLAKVRDYLWKNAHLVSTVVSGKEEEGAKFRDLLRSP
;
A
#
# COMPACT_ATOMS: atom_id res chain seq x y z
N MET A 1 -26.81 -34.93 -3.53
CA MET A 1 -26.01 -34.26 -2.49
C MET A 1 -24.54 -34.56 -2.74
N THR A 2 -23.60 -33.65 -2.96
CA THR A 2 -23.60 -32.23 -3.35
C THR A 2 -22.16 -31.99 -3.82
N ARG A 3 -22.01 -31.51 -5.06
CA ARG A 3 -20.73 -31.29 -5.77
C ARG A 3 -19.97 -30.05 -5.25
N SER A 4 -19.63 -29.99 -3.95
CA SER A 4 -18.93 -28.82 -3.38
C SER A 4 -17.43 -29.00 -3.13
N CYS A 5 -16.83 -30.16 -3.42
CA CYS A 5 -15.46 -30.45 -2.98
C CYS A 5 -14.32 -30.07 -3.97
N VAL A 6 -14.62 -29.62 -5.20
CA VAL A 6 -13.58 -29.47 -6.25
C VAL A 6 -13.04 -28.04 -6.39
N ILE A 7 -13.72 -27.04 -5.83
CA ILE A 7 -13.32 -25.62 -5.98
C ILE A 7 -12.35 -25.16 -4.86
N TRP A 8 -12.13 -25.96 -3.82
CA TRP A 8 -11.47 -25.54 -2.58
C TRP A 8 -9.99 -25.95 -2.41
N LYS A 9 -9.42 -26.75 -3.33
CA LYS A 9 -7.99 -27.09 -3.28
C LYS A 9 -7.01 -25.93 -3.56
N PRO A 10 -7.29 -24.93 -4.42
CA PRO A 10 -6.29 -23.90 -4.72
C PRO A 10 -6.09 -22.88 -3.58
N ALA A 11 -7.11 -22.57 -2.77
CA ALA A 11 -6.96 -21.61 -1.66
C ALA A 11 -6.03 -22.13 -0.55
N LEU A 12 -6.18 -23.40 -0.17
CA LEU A 12 -5.28 -24.08 0.78
C LEU A 12 -3.86 -24.26 0.22
N ALA A 13 -3.72 -24.48 -1.09
CA ALA A 13 -2.42 -24.59 -1.74
C ALA A 13 -1.68 -23.23 -1.81
N ILE A 14 -2.40 -22.12 -2.01
CA ILE A 14 -1.84 -20.76 -1.97
C ILE A 14 -1.32 -20.45 -0.55
N CYS A 15 -2.08 -20.80 0.49
CA CYS A 15 -1.66 -20.63 1.89
C CYS A 15 -0.47 -21.54 2.28
N ALA A 16 -0.45 -22.80 1.82
CA ALA A 16 0.63 -23.75 2.13
C ALA A 16 1.94 -23.37 1.40
N ASN A 17 1.86 -22.90 0.16
CA ASN A 17 3.02 -22.43 -0.58
C ASN A 17 3.58 -21.13 0.02
N TRP A 18 2.73 -20.28 0.61
CA TRP A 18 3.11 -19.05 1.31
C TRP A 18 3.98 -19.29 2.55
N LYS A 19 3.61 -20.22 3.46
CA LYS A 19 4.47 -20.58 4.62
C LYS A 19 5.88 -20.95 4.16
N THR A 20 5.97 -21.51 2.97
CA THR A 20 7.20 -21.90 2.30
C THR A 20 7.89 -20.70 1.61
N VAL A 21 7.16 -19.78 0.96
CA VAL A 21 7.68 -18.55 0.33
C VAL A 21 8.19 -17.54 1.36
N VAL A 22 7.54 -17.37 2.49
CA VAL A 22 8.02 -16.50 3.60
C VAL A 22 9.29 -17.06 4.21
N ARG A 23 9.28 -18.37 4.50
CA ARG A 23 10.47 -19.07 5.00
C ARG A 23 11.61 -19.10 3.98
N ARG A 24 11.32 -19.18 2.68
CA ARG A 24 12.31 -19.21 1.58
C ARG A 24 12.73 -17.84 1.10
N SER A 25 11.95 -16.80 1.31
CA SER A 25 12.39 -15.44 1.03
C SER A 25 13.58 -15.19 1.95
N SER A 26 14.75 -15.16 1.35
CA SER A 26 16.01 -14.75 1.95
C SER A 26 15.99 -13.24 2.21
N ASN A 27 14.90 -12.74 2.81
CA ASN A 27 14.77 -11.38 3.31
C ASN A 27 15.09 -11.43 4.81
N PRO A 28 16.28 -10.96 5.23
CA PRO A 28 16.66 -10.97 6.65
C PRO A 28 15.69 -10.20 7.56
N SER A 29 14.84 -9.33 6.99
CA SER A 29 13.79 -8.57 7.70
C SER A 29 12.57 -9.39 8.16
N LEU A 30 12.25 -10.52 7.51
CA LEU A 30 11.14 -11.40 7.94
C LEU A 30 11.54 -12.34 9.09
N LYS A 31 12.85 -12.56 9.30
CA LYS A 31 13.39 -13.24 10.48
C LYS A 31 13.45 -12.34 11.71
N GLN A 32 13.29 -11.02 11.53
CA GLN A 32 13.34 -10.03 12.61
C GLN A 32 11.97 -9.83 13.27
N GLY A 33 11.38 -10.88 13.84
CA GLY A 33 10.25 -10.74 14.80
C GLY A 33 8.98 -10.02 14.33
N LYS A 34 8.83 -9.68 13.04
CA LYS A 34 7.65 -8.95 12.51
C LYS A 34 6.46 -9.86 12.22
N LEU A 35 6.63 -11.18 12.29
CA LEU A 35 5.51 -12.13 12.23
C LEU A 35 4.87 -12.20 13.62
N THR A 36 3.98 -11.25 13.92
CA THR A 36 3.20 -11.31 15.16
C THR A 36 2.17 -12.42 15.08
N ASP A 37 1.79 -13.00 16.22
CA ASP A 37 0.73 -14.02 16.27
C ASP A 37 -0.57 -13.52 15.62
N ALA A 38 -0.84 -12.22 15.74
CA ALA A 38 -1.96 -11.56 15.07
C ALA A 38 -1.86 -11.61 13.55
N LEU A 39 -0.68 -11.35 12.98
CA LEU A 39 -0.43 -11.42 11.54
C LEU A 39 -0.49 -12.86 11.03
N GLU A 40 0.11 -13.82 11.75
CA GLU A 40 0.02 -15.24 11.36
C GLU A 40 -1.43 -15.72 11.35
N LYS A 41 -2.21 -15.34 12.36
CA LYS A 41 -3.64 -15.63 12.41
C LYS A 41 -4.40 -14.97 11.26
N ALA A 42 -4.14 -13.70 10.97
CA ALA A 42 -4.76 -12.98 9.86
C ALA A 42 -4.51 -13.71 8.53
N ILE A 43 -3.26 -14.12 8.27
CA ILE A 43 -2.85 -14.79 7.04
C ILE A 43 -3.40 -16.22 6.94
N THR A 44 -3.47 -16.96 8.04
CA THR A 44 -4.04 -18.32 8.04
C THR A 44 -5.57 -18.33 7.95
N SER A 45 -6.23 -17.25 8.37
CA SER A 45 -7.69 -17.10 8.32
C SER A 45 -8.22 -16.52 7.00
N THR A 46 -7.36 -15.93 6.19
CA THR A 46 -7.77 -15.26 4.94
C THR A 46 -8.09 -16.28 3.84
N LEU A 47 -9.25 -16.11 3.20
CA LEU A 47 -9.68 -16.94 2.07
C LEU A 47 -9.55 -16.21 0.72
N SER A 48 -9.35 -14.89 0.75
CA SER A 48 -9.20 -14.03 -0.43
C SER A 48 -7.74 -13.86 -0.81
N LYS A 49 -7.43 -14.08 -2.10
CA LYS A 49 -6.10 -13.81 -2.65
C LYS A 49 -5.73 -12.33 -2.51
N THR A 50 -6.68 -11.43 -2.70
CA THR A 50 -6.45 -9.99 -2.64
C THR A 50 -6.07 -9.55 -1.22
N GLU A 51 -6.79 -10.03 -0.21
CA GLU A 51 -6.49 -9.71 1.19
C GLU A 51 -5.14 -10.27 1.62
N LEU A 52 -4.77 -11.47 1.12
CA LEU A 52 -3.46 -12.05 1.36
C LEU A 52 -2.32 -11.20 0.75
N GLU A 53 -2.50 -10.70 -0.47
CA GLU A 53 -1.53 -9.78 -1.09
C GLU A 53 -1.43 -8.48 -0.29
N ASP A 54 -2.56 -7.91 0.14
CA ASP A 54 -2.63 -6.69 0.95
C ASP A 54 -1.84 -6.84 2.28
N LEU A 55 -2.02 -7.96 2.98
CA LEU A 55 -1.27 -8.27 4.21
C LEU A 55 0.24 -8.42 3.97
N TYR A 56 0.65 -8.74 2.75
CA TYR A 56 2.05 -8.93 2.38
C TYR A 56 2.74 -7.67 1.85
N LEU A 57 1.99 -6.63 1.45
CA LEU A 57 2.54 -5.38 0.92
C LEU A 57 3.73 -4.81 1.73
N PRO A 58 3.65 -4.71 3.08
CA PRO A 58 4.72 -4.14 3.89
C PRO A 58 6.05 -4.93 3.85
N TYR A 59 5.99 -6.21 3.50
CA TYR A 59 7.13 -7.13 3.54
C TYR A 59 7.77 -7.36 2.18
N LYS A 60 7.14 -6.85 1.12
CA LYS A 60 7.66 -6.96 -0.23
C LYS A 60 8.92 -6.09 -0.36
N PRO A 61 10.03 -6.60 -0.93
CA PRO A 61 11.22 -5.80 -1.13
C PRO A 61 10.88 -4.59 -2.00
N LYS A 62 11.09 -3.40 -1.45
CA LYS A 62 10.77 -2.14 -2.11
C LYS A 62 11.96 -1.65 -2.92
N ARG A 63 11.66 -1.00 -4.05
CA ARG A 63 12.62 -0.11 -4.71
C ARG A 63 12.92 1.06 -3.79
N ARG A 64 14.01 1.78 -4.03
CA ARG A 64 14.33 3.01 -3.28
C ARG A 64 13.24 4.06 -3.57
N THR A 65 12.27 4.19 -2.67
CA THR A 65 11.13 5.10 -2.77
C THR A 65 11.46 6.46 -2.16
N ARG A 66 10.61 7.47 -2.40
CA ARG A 66 10.78 8.80 -1.79
C ARG A 66 10.64 8.73 -0.26
N GLY A 67 9.73 7.90 0.26
CA GLY A 67 9.60 7.66 1.70
C GLY A 67 10.84 6.99 2.28
N GLN A 68 11.41 5.99 1.60
CA GLN A 68 12.64 5.34 2.06
C GLN A 68 13.83 6.32 2.10
N ILE A 69 13.97 7.18 1.08
CA ILE A 69 15.00 8.23 1.06
C ILE A 69 14.79 9.21 2.23
N ALA A 70 13.54 9.58 2.53
CA ALA A 70 13.23 10.45 3.66
C ALA A 70 13.53 9.79 5.02
N ILE A 71 13.30 8.49 5.17
CA ILE A 71 13.69 7.72 6.38
C ILE A 71 15.22 7.69 6.51
N GLU A 72 15.94 7.40 5.42
CA GLU A 72 17.41 7.43 5.36
C GLU A 72 17.97 8.82 5.71
N ALA A 73 17.26 9.89 5.33
CA ALA A 73 17.61 11.27 5.65
C ALA A 73 17.28 11.69 7.10
N GLY A 74 16.60 10.83 7.88
CA GLY A 74 16.26 11.07 9.28
C GLY A 74 14.93 11.80 9.53
N LEU A 75 14.01 11.81 8.56
CA LEU A 75 12.70 12.49 8.66
C LEU A 75 11.59 11.64 9.30
N GLU A 76 11.90 10.39 9.68
CA GLU A 76 10.92 9.51 10.34
C GLU A 76 10.36 10.09 11.66
N PRO A 77 11.19 10.64 12.58
CA PRO A 77 10.68 11.24 13.82
C PRO A 77 9.79 12.46 13.57
N LEU A 78 10.05 13.24 12.51
CA LEU A 78 9.19 14.35 12.11
C LEU A 78 7.82 13.85 11.63
N ALA A 79 7.79 12.79 10.82
CA ALA A 79 6.54 12.19 10.37
C ALA A 79 5.72 11.62 11.54
N ASP A 80 6.37 10.98 12.51
CA ASP A 80 5.72 10.45 13.71
C ASP A 80 5.15 11.56 14.60
N LEU A 81 5.90 12.64 14.81
CA LEU A 81 5.46 13.79 15.62
C LEU A 81 4.24 14.45 15.00
N LEU A 82 4.28 14.78 13.71
CA LEU A 82 3.17 15.45 13.02
C LEU A 82 1.91 14.58 12.95
N TRP A 83 2.07 13.26 12.93
CA TRP A 83 0.96 12.32 12.94
C TRP A 83 0.31 12.18 14.33
N ASN A 84 1.12 12.02 15.37
CA ASN A 84 0.62 11.76 16.73
C ASN A 84 0.20 13.04 17.45
N GLU A 85 0.82 14.18 17.13
CA GLU A 85 0.66 15.45 17.84
C GLU A 85 0.34 16.60 16.88
N PRO A 86 -0.88 16.61 16.28
CA PRO A 86 -1.27 17.58 15.25
C PRO A 86 -1.41 19.03 15.75
N ALA A 87 -1.20 19.27 17.04
CA ALA A 87 -1.19 20.61 17.63
C ALA A 87 0.14 21.37 17.41
N HIS A 88 1.21 20.67 17.01
CA HIS A 88 2.49 21.29 16.70
C HIS A 88 2.42 22.08 15.40
N ASP A 89 3.19 23.17 15.32
CA ASP A 89 3.37 23.90 14.07
C ASP A 89 4.31 23.10 13.13
N PRO A 90 3.82 22.63 11.97
CA PRO A 90 4.62 21.79 11.08
C PRO A 90 5.88 22.48 10.57
N GLU A 91 5.83 23.78 10.30
CA GLU A 91 6.96 24.52 9.76
C GLU A 91 8.07 24.70 10.83
N ALA A 92 7.68 25.00 12.07
CA ALA A 92 8.62 25.13 13.19
C ALA A 92 9.32 23.80 13.53
N GLU A 93 8.59 22.69 13.49
CA GLU A 93 9.17 21.37 13.71
C GLU A 93 10.06 20.93 12.54
N ALA A 94 9.63 21.17 11.30
CA ALA A 94 10.40 20.84 10.10
C ALA A 94 11.72 21.60 10.01
N ALA A 95 11.78 22.84 10.51
CA ALA A 95 13.01 23.64 10.53
C ALA A 95 14.16 22.96 11.30
N LYS A 96 13.84 22.10 12.29
CA LYS A 96 14.83 21.33 13.08
C LYS A 96 15.49 20.20 12.28
N TYR A 97 14.92 19.82 11.13
CA TYR A 97 15.39 18.71 10.30
C TYR A 97 16.06 19.19 9.00
N ILE A 98 16.28 20.50 8.82
CA ILE A 98 16.99 21.03 7.66
C ILE A 98 18.44 20.54 7.69
N ASN A 99 18.84 19.81 6.65
CA ASN A 99 20.18 19.27 6.50
C ASN A 99 20.51 19.09 5.02
N ALA A 100 21.32 20.00 4.49
CA ALA A 100 21.73 19.99 3.08
C ALA A 100 22.54 18.73 2.70
N ASP A 101 23.32 18.17 3.62
CA ASP A 101 24.12 16.96 3.38
C ASP A 101 23.24 15.72 3.20
N ASN A 102 22.08 15.70 3.84
CA ASN A 102 21.07 14.65 3.71
C ASN A 102 20.01 14.95 2.62
N GLY A 103 20.21 15.99 1.80
CA GLY A 103 19.30 16.36 0.72
C GLY A 103 18.04 17.11 1.16
N ILE A 104 18.04 17.69 2.36
CA ILE A 104 16.92 18.46 2.92
C ILE A 104 17.30 19.95 2.89
N ALA A 105 16.95 20.62 1.80
CA ALA A 105 17.37 22.01 1.54
C ALA A 105 16.58 23.07 2.34
N ASP A 106 15.31 22.80 2.65
CA ASP A 106 14.40 23.72 3.32
C ASP A 106 13.32 22.98 4.13
N SER A 107 12.56 23.70 4.95
CA SER A 107 11.43 23.14 5.72
C SER A 107 10.42 22.44 4.82
N LYS A 108 10.21 22.96 3.61
CA LYS A 108 9.31 22.37 2.62
C LYS A 108 9.77 20.97 2.19
N ALA A 109 11.06 20.79 1.91
CA ALA A 109 11.64 19.48 1.59
C ALA A 109 11.50 18.49 2.76
N ALA A 110 11.68 18.96 4.00
CA ALA A 110 11.47 18.15 5.19
C ALA A 110 10.00 17.70 5.33
N LEU A 111 9.05 18.62 5.16
CA LEU A 111 7.61 18.31 5.18
C LEU A 111 7.18 17.41 4.02
N ASP A 112 7.71 17.63 2.82
CA ASP A 112 7.46 16.77 1.66
C ASP A 112 7.98 15.36 1.92
N GLY A 113 9.17 15.21 2.50
CA GLY A 113 9.74 13.93 2.91
C GLY A 113 8.89 13.22 3.95
N ALA A 114 8.52 13.92 5.04
CA ALA A 114 7.61 13.39 6.07
C ALA A 114 6.26 12.97 5.48
N ARG A 115 5.71 13.74 4.53
CA ARG A 115 4.48 13.39 3.82
C ARG A 115 4.63 12.08 3.04
N TYR A 116 5.73 11.87 2.32
CA TYR A 116 5.95 10.61 1.60
C TYR A 116 6.02 9.41 2.54
N ILE A 117 6.62 9.56 3.72
CA ILE A 117 6.64 8.51 4.75
C ILE A 117 5.21 8.13 5.15
N LEU A 118 4.38 9.11 5.49
CA LEU A 118 2.99 8.87 5.89
C LEU A 118 2.15 8.30 4.75
N MET A 119 2.31 8.81 3.52
CA MET A 119 1.62 8.29 2.33
C MET A 119 1.92 6.81 2.10
N GLU A 120 3.19 6.41 2.20
CA GLU A 120 3.58 5.01 2.05
C GLU A 120 3.02 4.14 3.16
N ARG A 121 3.01 4.61 4.41
CA ARG A 121 2.39 3.90 5.54
C ARG A 121 0.89 3.68 5.32
N PHE A 122 0.15 4.70 4.86
CA PHE A 122 -1.28 4.58 4.60
C PHE A 122 -1.59 3.68 3.40
N ALA A 123 -0.75 3.74 2.36
CA ALA A 123 -0.91 2.90 1.18
C ALA A 123 -0.67 1.40 1.45
N GLU A 124 -0.10 1.05 2.60
CA GLU A 124 0.24 -0.32 2.98
C GLU A 124 -0.58 -0.84 4.17
N ASP A 125 -1.50 -0.03 4.70
CA ASP A 125 -2.43 -0.48 5.74
C ASP A 125 -3.53 -1.35 5.11
N ALA A 126 -3.45 -2.66 5.34
CA ALA A 126 -4.38 -3.64 4.79
C ALA A 126 -5.85 -3.39 5.22
N ALA A 127 -6.08 -2.91 6.43
CA ALA A 127 -7.43 -2.64 6.93
C ALA A 127 -8.03 -1.40 6.24
N LEU A 128 -7.21 -0.37 6.01
CA LEU A 128 -7.59 0.82 5.25
C LEU A 128 -7.86 0.47 3.79
N LEU A 129 -6.98 -0.31 3.14
CA LEU A 129 -7.16 -0.77 1.76
C LEU A 129 -8.47 -1.57 1.60
N ALA A 130 -8.77 -2.47 2.53
CA ALA A 130 -10.01 -3.22 2.51
C ALA A 130 -11.25 -2.31 2.59
N LYS A 131 -11.24 -1.32 3.49
CA LYS A 131 -12.33 -0.33 3.62
C LYS A 131 -12.52 0.51 2.36
N VAL A 132 -11.43 1.03 1.80
CA VAL A 132 -11.47 1.85 0.58
C VAL A 132 -11.99 1.02 -0.60
N ARG A 133 -11.55 -0.23 -0.73
CA ARG A 133 -12.01 -1.14 -1.78
C ARG A 133 -13.50 -1.44 -1.67
N ASP A 134 -13.99 -1.75 -0.47
CA ASP A 134 -15.43 -1.96 -0.23
C ASP A 134 -16.26 -0.70 -0.54
N TYR A 135 -15.76 0.47 -0.15
CA TYR A 135 -16.40 1.74 -0.46
C TYR A 135 -16.48 1.99 -1.98
N LEU A 136 -15.37 1.82 -2.71
CA LEU A 136 -15.35 2.00 -4.16
C LEU A 136 -16.25 0.98 -4.86
N TRP A 137 -16.29 -0.26 -4.39
CA TRP A 137 -17.17 -1.28 -4.97
C TRP A 137 -18.66 -0.92 -4.88
N LYS A 138 -19.06 -0.24 -3.80
CA LYS A 138 -20.46 0.16 -3.56
C LYS A 138 -20.84 1.48 -4.21
N ASN A 139 -19.89 2.40 -4.36
CA ASN A 139 -20.19 3.81 -4.67
C ASN A 139 -19.51 4.34 -5.95
N ALA A 140 -18.54 3.64 -6.52
CA ALA A 140 -17.83 4.14 -7.71
C ALA A 140 -18.67 3.94 -8.99
N HIS A 141 -18.60 4.93 -9.88
CA HIS A 141 -19.18 4.85 -11.21
C HIS A 141 -18.10 4.47 -12.23
N LEU A 142 -18.43 3.51 -13.10
CA LEU A 142 -17.58 3.17 -14.22
C LEU A 142 -17.78 4.21 -15.33
N VAL A 143 -16.72 4.97 -15.61
CA VAL A 143 -16.68 5.97 -16.67
C VAL A 143 -15.74 5.50 -17.77
N SER A 144 -16.20 5.62 -19.01
CA SER A 144 -15.45 5.23 -20.20
C SER A 144 -15.55 6.37 -21.21
N THR A 145 -14.39 6.90 -21.60
CA THR A 145 -14.26 8.08 -22.47
C THR A 145 -13.37 7.76 -23.67
N VAL A 146 -13.68 8.37 -24.82
CA VAL A 146 -12.84 8.24 -26.02
C VAL A 146 -11.51 8.95 -25.79
N VAL A 147 -10.41 8.29 -26.18
CA VAL A 147 -9.11 8.95 -26.24
C VAL A 147 -9.12 9.94 -27.41
N SER A 148 -8.76 11.19 -27.13
CA SER A 148 -8.76 12.28 -28.11
C SER A 148 -8.02 11.89 -29.41
N GLY A 149 -8.67 12.08 -30.56
CA GLY A 149 -8.10 11.80 -31.88
C GLY A 149 -8.25 10.35 -32.36
N LYS A 150 -8.98 9.52 -31.61
CA LYS A 150 -9.32 8.13 -31.99
C LYS A 150 -10.82 7.91 -32.11
N GLU A 151 -11.58 8.95 -32.46
CA GLU A 151 -13.04 8.88 -32.56
C GLU A 151 -13.51 7.89 -33.64
N GLU A 152 -12.80 7.78 -34.77
CA GLU A 152 -13.15 6.86 -35.86
C GLU A 152 -12.84 5.39 -35.51
N GLU A 153 -11.70 5.12 -34.87
CA GLU A 153 -11.35 3.77 -34.36
C GLU A 153 -12.28 3.35 -33.20
N GLY A 154 -12.73 4.33 -32.41
CA GLY A 154 -13.64 4.16 -31.29
C GLY A 154 -15.10 3.90 -31.68
N ALA A 155 -15.45 4.01 -32.96
CA ALA A 155 -16.83 3.82 -33.46
C ALA A 155 -17.41 2.45 -33.09
N LYS A 156 -16.58 1.41 -32.99
CA LYS A 156 -16.97 0.05 -32.56
C LYS A 156 -17.38 -0.05 -31.09
N PHE A 157 -16.91 0.87 -30.25
CA PHE A 157 -17.13 0.87 -28.80
C PHE A 157 -18.13 1.95 -28.37
N ARG A 158 -18.87 2.55 -29.32
CA ARG A 158 -19.79 3.67 -29.08
C ARG A 158 -20.76 3.44 -27.91
N ASP A 159 -21.25 2.22 -27.75
CA ASP A 159 -22.19 1.85 -26.67
C ASP A 159 -21.53 1.84 -25.28
N LEU A 160 -20.21 1.64 -25.22
CA LEU A 160 -19.42 1.66 -23.99
C LEU A 160 -18.84 3.05 -23.66
N LEU A 161 -18.81 3.97 -24.63
CA LEU A 161 -18.21 5.31 -24.50
C LEU A 161 -19.21 6.38 -24.04
N ARG A 162 -20.46 5.97 -23.82
CA ARG A 162 -21.57 6.84 -23.40
C ARG A 162 -22.10 6.38 -22.04
N SER A 163 -21.22 6.32 -21.06
CA SER A 163 -21.67 6.27 -19.66
C SER A 163 -22.13 7.68 -19.27
N PRO A 164 -23.35 7.86 -18.70
CA PRO A 164 -23.89 9.18 -18.33
C PRO A 164 -23.07 9.88 -17.24
#